data_AF-A0A431MSM1-F1
#
_entry.id   AF-A0A431MSM1-F1
#
_cell.length_a   1.000
_cell.length_b   1.000
_cell.length_c   1.000
_cell.angle_alpha   90.00
_cell.angle_beta   90.00
_cell.angle_gamma   90.00
#
_symmetry.space_group_name_H-M   'P 1'
#
loop_
_entity.id
_entity.type
_entity.pdbx_description
1 polymer ?
#
loop_
_entity_poly.entity_id
_entity_poly.type
_entity_poly.pdbx_seq_one_letter_code
_entity_poly.pdbx_strand_id
1 'polypeptide(L)'
;MVYRNALWLLFLLLTAANIYIYLNYKEYEFVQQSSYADLYPNVSKGIKSITVEKNNVAAIDLKGYAAAKWSISCNDTVIAKDVSLPIRFSFKRDLNRYVLSAADSTVKQIIIDVDYAPDSLYKAESDSASIDDEIRYCSVPFVYGDTGILNLWKEAFDYVDTAEMNAVKKIIDSLPIKPGDSTVTKIKVIGEYIYRSINKQIGVPADSLNNYSVYQQFCSARDGRAKIWCGNITDIFHLFATKAGIVCRNLGVAGRKNDFRLGDHSMNECYLPESGEWAYVDITQNILLLKDSMGRYLNTVDLYQLKKQRHANGLIQVSVSDSNIIESSYADADRKYVWKENKLLFPYPYNPKTLYSFFNKLRRYVGAHPWLAVYNENYQYNNYHFYLKSFLFHAWLLLLLIMLVLYLFTKKRKV
;
A
#
# COMPACT_ATOMS: atom_id res chain seq x y z
N MET A 1 -34.61 -12.63 43.07
CA MET A 1 -34.39 -13.86 42.28
C MET A 1 -34.60 -13.61 40.78
N VAL A 2 -35.68 -12.93 40.38
CA VAL A 2 -36.02 -12.60 38.98
C VAL A 2 -34.89 -11.93 38.18
N TYR A 3 -34.29 -10.84 38.70
CA TYR A 3 -33.19 -10.14 38.03
C TYR A 3 -31.96 -11.02 37.78
N ARG A 4 -31.67 -11.96 38.69
CA ARG A 4 -30.53 -12.87 38.55
C ARG A 4 -30.74 -13.81 37.36
N ASN A 5 -31.96 -14.34 37.21
CA ASN A 5 -32.29 -15.24 36.11
C ASN A 5 -32.27 -14.50 34.77
N ALA A 6 -32.73 -13.25 34.71
CA ALA A 6 -32.65 -12.42 33.51
C ALA A 6 -31.19 -12.16 33.07
N LEU A 7 -30.28 -11.85 34.02
CA LEU A 7 -28.86 -11.66 33.72
C LEU A 7 -28.20 -12.94 33.20
N TRP A 8 -28.50 -14.10 33.80
CA TRP A 8 -28.00 -15.39 33.31
C TRP A 8 -28.52 -15.72 31.91
N LEU A 9 -29.81 -15.48 31.64
CA LEU A 9 -30.38 -15.69 30.31
C LEU A 9 -29.70 -14.80 29.27
N LEU A 10 -29.53 -13.51 29.56
CA LEU A 10 -28.83 -12.58 28.68
C LEU A 10 -27.37 -13.00 28.44
N PHE A 11 -26.68 -13.46 29.48
CA PHE A 11 -25.30 -13.96 29.38
C PHE A 11 -25.22 -15.18 28.46
N LEU A 12 -26.14 -16.14 28.59
CA LEU A 12 -26.21 -17.32 27.72
C LEU A 12 -26.48 -16.92 26.26
N LEU A 13 -27.40 -15.98 26.01
CA LEU A 13 -27.68 -15.48 24.67
C LEU A 13 -26.46 -14.80 24.04
N LEU A 14 -25.77 -13.93 24.78
CA LEU A 14 -24.53 -13.29 24.31
C LEU A 14 -23.40 -14.30 24.10
N THR A 15 -23.32 -15.34 24.93
CA THR A 15 -22.34 -16.42 24.76
C THR A 15 -22.62 -17.20 23.48
N ALA A 16 -23.88 -17.61 23.24
CA ALA A 16 -24.28 -18.30 22.03
C ALA A 16 -24.01 -17.47 20.76
N ALA A 17 -24.31 -16.16 20.80
CA ALA A 17 -24.01 -15.24 19.70
C ALA A 17 -22.50 -15.16 19.42
N ASN A 18 -21.66 -15.03 20.45
CA ASN A 18 -20.20 -14.99 20.27
C ASN A 18 -19.65 -16.33 19.74
N ILE A 19 -20.20 -17.48 20.16
CA ILE A 19 -19.83 -18.79 19.61
C ILE A 19 -20.18 -18.86 18.12
N TYR A 20 -21.40 -18.44 17.75
CA TYR A 20 -21.82 -18.40 16.34
C TYR A 20 -20.89 -17.52 15.50
N ILE A 21 -20.56 -16.33 16.00
CA ILE A 21 -19.65 -15.41 15.32
C ILE A 21 -18.24 -16.00 15.19
N TYR A 22 -17.73 -16.65 16.24
CA TYR A 22 -16.43 -17.32 16.21
C TYR A 22 -16.38 -18.42 15.14
N LEU A 23 -17.44 -19.21 15.01
CA LEU A 23 -17.55 -20.25 13.97
C LEU A 23 -17.65 -19.65 12.55
N ASN A 24 -18.21 -18.45 12.42
CA ASN A 24 -18.38 -17.72 11.15
C ASN A 24 -17.39 -16.54 11.00
N TYR A 25 -16.23 -16.59 11.66
CA TYR A 25 -15.38 -15.41 11.89
C TYR A 25 -14.98 -14.65 10.61
N LYS A 26 -14.88 -15.33 9.47
CA LYS A 26 -14.51 -14.73 8.17
C LYS A 26 -15.46 -13.61 7.73
N GLU A 27 -16.75 -13.70 8.08
CA GLU A 27 -17.76 -12.67 7.76
C GLU A 27 -17.72 -11.48 8.72
N TYR A 28 -17.00 -11.63 9.84
CA TYR A 28 -16.90 -10.65 10.92
C TYR A 28 -15.48 -10.11 11.08
N GLU A 29 -14.59 -10.37 10.12
CA GLU A 29 -13.26 -9.76 10.10
C GLU A 29 -13.36 -8.27 9.71
N PHE A 30 -12.51 -7.45 10.31
CA PHE A 30 -12.37 -6.06 9.88
C PHE A 30 -11.60 -6.03 8.55
N VAL A 31 -12.20 -5.42 7.54
CA VAL A 31 -11.56 -5.19 6.24
C VAL A 31 -11.25 -3.70 6.12
N GLN A 32 -9.98 -3.36 5.95
CA GLN A 32 -9.59 -1.99 5.66
C GLN A 32 -9.81 -1.71 4.17
N GLN A 33 -10.79 -0.88 3.85
CA GLN A 33 -10.88 -0.27 2.52
C GLN A 33 -9.86 0.87 2.47
N SER A 34 -8.97 0.83 1.49
CA SER A 34 -7.96 1.87 1.29
C SER A 34 -8.23 2.65 0.00
N SER A 35 -8.01 3.97 0.07
CA SER A 35 -8.00 4.82 -1.12
C SER A 35 -6.68 4.68 -1.89
N TYR A 36 -6.61 5.28 -3.08
CA TYR A 36 -5.35 5.37 -3.82
C TYR A 36 -4.26 6.07 -3.00
N ALA A 37 -4.61 7.19 -2.34
CA ALA A 37 -3.66 7.98 -1.55
C ALA A 37 -3.14 7.21 -0.32
N ASP A 38 -3.96 6.34 0.29
CA ASP A 38 -3.52 5.50 1.42
C ASP A 38 -2.50 4.44 0.98
N LEU A 39 -2.66 3.90 -0.23
CA LEU A 39 -1.83 2.81 -0.77
C LEU A 39 -0.55 3.30 -1.44
N TYR A 40 -0.57 4.50 -2.00
CA TYR A 40 0.51 5.13 -2.75
C TYR A 40 0.79 6.55 -2.22
N PRO A 41 1.13 6.71 -0.93
CA PRO A 41 1.47 8.01 -0.39
C PRO A 41 2.73 8.53 -1.10
N ASN A 42 2.70 9.79 -1.55
CA ASN A 42 3.94 10.43 -2.00
C ASN A 42 4.81 10.70 -0.77
N VAL A 43 5.94 10.00 -0.68
CA VAL A 43 6.87 10.08 0.46
C VAL A 43 8.26 10.58 0.08
N SER A 44 8.57 10.71 -1.21
CA SER A 44 9.90 11.05 -1.70
C SER A 44 10.10 12.56 -1.81
N LYS A 45 9.42 13.20 -2.76
CA LYS A 45 9.73 14.55 -3.23
C LYS A 45 8.45 15.34 -3.51
N GLY A 46 8.34 16.54 -2.94
CA GLY A 46 7.15 17.37 -3.10
C GLY A 46 7.01 18.49 -2.06
N ILE A 47 5.81 19.06 -1.97
CA ILE A 47 5.45 20.04 -0.94
C ILE A 47 5.15 19.29 0.36
N LYS A 48 5.98 19.50 1.38
CA LYS A 48 5.76 18.92 2.71
C LYS A 48 4.68 19.66 3.48
N SER A 49 4.69 20.99 3.41
CA SER A 49 3.66 21.83 3.98
C SER A 49 3.61 23.17 3.27
N ILE A 50 2.42 23.74 3.18
CA ILE A 50 2.19 25.13 2.82
C ILE A 50 1.30 25.74 3.89
N THR A 51 1.76 26.83 4.49
CA THR A 51 1.01 27.53 5.53
C THR A 51 0.99 29.01 5.20
N VAL A 52 -0.19 29.63 5.25
CA VAL A 52 -0.32 31.08 5.13
C VAL A 52 -0.11 31.68 6.52
N GLU A 53 1.02 32.35 6.68
CA GLU A 53 1.38 33.17 7.84
C GLU A 53 0.65 34.53 7.78
N LYS A 54 0.89 35.40 8.77
CA LYS A 54 0.28 36.74 8.81
C LYS A 54 0.64 37.54 7.56
N ASN A 55 -0.28 38.43 7.14
CA ASN A 55 -0.09 39.33 6.01
C ASN A 55 0.25 38.56 4.73
N ASN A 56 -0.60 37.58 4.36
CA ASN A 56 -0.54 36.86 3.08
C ASN A 56 0.83 36.23 2.74
N VAL A 57 1.69 36.02 3.74
CA VAL A 57 3.00 35.38 3.54
C VAL A 57 2.81 33.88 3.59
N ALA A 58 2.99 33.20 2.46
CA ALA A 58 3.05 31.76 2.43
C ALA A 58 4.44 31.27 2.85
N ALA A 59 4.48 30.23 3.68
CA ALA A 59 5.68 29.45 3.98
C ALA A 59 5.53 28.06 3.37
N ILE A 60 6.42 27.73 2.42
CA ILE A 60 6.44 26.44 1.73
C ILE A 60 7.65 25.63 2.20
N ASP A 61 7.41 24.49 2.81
CA ASP A 61 8.44 23.49 3.11
C ASP A 61 8.44 22.42 2.01
N LEU A 62 9.63 22.05 1.54
CA LEU A 62 9.84 21.08 0.47
C LEU A 62 10.60 19.88 1.03
N LYS A 63 10.16 18.68 0.67
CA LYS A 63 10.87 17.43 1.02
C LYS A 63 11.51 16.84 -0.23
N GLY A 64 12.69 16.25 -0.08
CA GLY A 64 13.38 15.53 -1.16
C GLY A 64 14.10 16.43 -2.17
N TYR A 65 14.38 17.68 -1.80
CA TYR A 65 15.17 18.61 -2.60
C TYR A 65 16.46 18.97 -1.84
N ALA A 66 17.61 18.78 -2.48
CA ALA A 66 18.93 19.08 -1.91
C ALA A 66 19.37 20.54 -2.14
N ALA A 67 18.53 21.35 -2.80
CA ALA A 67 18.87 22.72 -3.14
C ALA A 67 18.89 23.62 -1.89
N ALA A 68 20.05 24.22 -1.62
CA ALA A 68 20.23 25.13 -0.49
C ALA A 68 19.50 26.47 -0.67
N LYS A 69 19.25 26.87 -1.92
CA LYS A 69 18.71 28.18 -2.29
C LYS A 69 17.73 28.08 -3.44
N TRP A 70 16.72 28.93 -3.40
CA TRP A 70 15.64 29.02 -4.39
C TRP A 70 15.43 30.45 -4.85
N SER A 71 14.95 30.61 -6.08
CA SER A 71 14.35 31.84 -6.58
C SER A 71 12.86 31.62 -6.84
N ILE A 72 12.09 32.68 -6.68
CA ILE A 72 10.63 32.67 -6.81
C ILE A 72 10.28 33.71 -7.84
N SER A 73 9.57 33.31 -8.89
CA SER A 73 8.88 34.25 -9.78
C SER A 73 7.38 34.15 -9.59
N CYS A 74 6.70 35.28 -9.79
CA CYS A 74 5.25 35.39 -9.85
C CYS A 74 4.89 36.04 -11.19
N ASN A 75 4.14 35.32 -12.03
CA ASN A 75 3.80 35.73 -13.40
C ASN A 75 5.02 36.27 -14.15
N ASP A 76 6.07 35.43 -14.23
CA ASP A 76 7.36 35.71 -14.89
C ASP A 76 8.23 36.82 -14.26
N THR A 77 7.76 37.47 -13.18
CA THR A 77 8.54 38.47 -12.45
C THR A 77 9.20 37.84 -11.23
N VAL A 78 10.53 37.91 -11.12
CA VAL A 78 11.25 37.41 -9.93
C VAL A 78 10.91 38.28 -8.72
N ILE A 79 10.30 37.69 -7.69
CA ILE A 79 9.90 38.36 -6.46
C ILE A 79 10.82 38.05 -5.27
N ALA A 80 11.59 36.97 -5.34
CA ALA A 80 12.61 36.63 -4.34
C ALA A 80 13.75 35.82 -4.97
N LYS A 81 14.96 35.96 -4.42
CA LYS A 81 16.16 35.19 -4.80
C LYS A 81 16.85 34.68 -3.54
N ASP A 82 17.59 33.59 -3.70
CA ASP A 82 18.45 33.00 -2.67
C ASP A 82 17.72 32.65 -1.36
N VAL A 83 16.44 32.31 -1.43
CA VAL A 83 15.65 31.94 -0.24
C VAL A 83 15.93 30.50 0.17
N SER A 84 16.04 30.27 1.49
CA SER A 84 16.18 28.94 2.08
C SER A 84 14.84 28.37 2.50
N LEU A 85 14.77 27.06 2.74
CA LEU A 85 13.58 26.42 3.28
C LEU A 85 13.34 26.81 4.76
N PRO A 86 12.07 26.99 5.19
CA PRO A 86 10.88 27.06 4.34
C PRO A 86 10.87 28.35 3.51
N ILE A 87 10.51 28.23 2.24
CA ILE A 87 10.46 29.32 1.26
C ILE A 87 9.31 30.26 1.65
N ARG A 88 9.61 31.54 1.89
CA ARG A 88 8.61 32.55 2.26
C ARG A 88 8.42 33.60 1.17
N PHE A 89 7.16 33.85 0.81
CA PHE A 89 6.78 34.92 -0.11
C PHE A 89 5.32 35.33 0.08
N SER A 90 5.00 36.57 -0.29
CA SER A 90 3.63 37.07 -0.22
C SER A 90 2.82 36.63 -1.43
N PHE A 91 1.63 36.07 -1.19
CA PHE A 91 0.65 35.85 -2.24
C PHE A 91 0.10 37.18 -2.77
N LYS A 92 0.06 37.32 -4.08
CA LYS A 92 -0.68 38.39 -4.76
C LYS A 92 -2.14 37.99 -4.87
N ARG A 93 -3.01 39.00 -4.79
CA ARG A 93 -4.46 38.87 -4.95
C ARG A 93 -4.80 38.26 -6.31
N ASP A 94 -5.89 37.49 -6.33
CA ASP A 94 -6.42 36.74 -7.47
C ASP A 94 -5.50 35.58 -7.89
N LEU A 95 -5.83 34.90 -8.99
CA LEU A 95 -5.05 33.78 -9.51
C LEU A 95 -3.67 34.21 -10.01
N ASN A 96 -2.62 33.72 -9.37
CA ASN A 96 -1.23 33.97 -9.73
C ASN A 96 -0.43 32.68 -9.83
N ARG A 97 0.48 32.63 -10.81
CA ARG A 97 1.42 31.53 -11.00
C ARG A 97 2.74 31.83 -10.32
N TYR A 98 3.16 30.95 -9.41
CA TYR A 98 4.45 30.99 -8.74
C TYR A 98 5.35 29.89 -9.28
N VAL A 99 6.60 30.24 -9.60
CA VAL A 99 7.61 29.27 -10.06
C VAL A 99 8.78 29.28 -9.08
N LEU A 100 8.99 28.16 -8.41
CA LEU A 100 10.14 27.92 -7.54
C LEU A 100 11.24 27.28 -8.38
N SER A 101 12.34 28.00 -8.55
CA SER A 101 13.53 27.51 -9.25
C SER A 101 14.66 27.29 -8.25
N ALA A 102 15.17 26.08 -8.17
CA ALA A 102 16.35 25.79 -7.37
C ALA A 102 17.59 26.44 -7.99
N ALA A 103 18.59 26.75 -7.18
CA ALA A 103 19.91 27.15 -7.67
C ALA A 103 20.59 26.03 -8.49
N ASP A 104 20.27 24.77 -8.19
CA ASP A 104 20.68 23.60 -8.96
C ASP A 104 19.76 23.43 -10.18
N SER A 105 20.30 23.66 -11.38
CA SER A 105 19.56 23.56 -12.64
C SER A 105 19.13 22.14 -13.00
N THR A 106 19.63 21.11 -12.32
CA THR A 106 19.16 19.73 -12.50
C THR A 106 17.80 19.49 -11.84
N VAL A 107 17.41 20.37 -10.91
CA VAL A 107 16.09 20.32 -10.27
C VAL A 107 15.08 21.04 -11.16
N LYS A 108 14.11 20.27 -11.68
CA LYS A 108 12.96 20.83 -12.41
C LYS A 108 12.23 21.86 -11.55
N GLN A 109 11.78 22.94 -12.21
CA GLN A 109 11.00 23.99 -11.57
C GLN A 109 9.70 23.44 -10.98
N ILE A 110 9.31 24.00 -9.83
CA ILE A 110 8.03 23.72 -9.19
C ILE A 110 7.09 24.87 -9.53
N ILE A 111 5.95 24.57 -10.13
CA ILE A 111 4.93 25.54 -10.51
C ILE A 111 3.74 25.36 -9.57
N ILE A 112 3.26 26.45 -9.00
CA ILE A 112 2.10 26.49 -8.10
C ILE A 112 1.20 27.63 -8.57
N ASP A 113 -0.05 27.33 -8.92
CA ASP A 113 -1.05 28.36 -9.21
C ASP A 113 -1.93 28.52 -7.96
N VAL A 114 -1.94 29.73 -7.40
CA VAL A 114 -2.70 30.06 -6.18
C VAL A 114 -3.68 31.17 -6.50
N ASP A 115 -4.95 30.94 -6.18
CA ASP A 115 -5.97 31.99 -6.12
C ASP A 115 -6.08 32.48 -4.68
N TYR A 116 -5.73 33.75 -4.46
CA TYR A 116 -5.72 34.38 -3.14
C TYR A 116 -6.77 35.48 -3.06
N ALA A 117 -7.77 35.30 -2.19
CA ALA A 117 -8.77 36.30 -1.89
C ALA A 117 -8.61 36.81 -0.44
N PRO A 118 -8.16 38.07 -0.24
CA PRO A 118 -8.03 38.61 1.11
C PRO A 118 -9.42 38.79 1.74
N ASP A 119 -9.51 38.61 3.05
CA ASP A 119 -10.73 38.83 3.86
C ASP A 119 -11.39 40.20 3.62
N SER A 120 -10.60 41.23 3.31
CA SER A 120 -11.13 42.56 2.93
C SER A 120 -12.06 42.52 1.71
N LEU A 121 -11.87 41.57 0.80
CA LEU A 121 -12.71 41.40 -0.39
C LEU A 121 -14.10 40.86 -0.01
N TYR A 122 -14.16 39.81 0.80
CA TYR A 122 -15.43 39.24 1.28
C TYR A 122 -16.21 40.22 2.14
N LYS A 123 -15.52 40.93 3.05
CA LYS A 123 -16.13 41.97 3.88
C LYS A 123 -16.73 43.12 3.08
N ALA A 124 -16.14 43.48 1.95
CA ALA A 124 -16.68 44.52 1.08
C ALA A 124 -18.06 44.14 0.49
N GLU A 125 -18.28 42.84 0.28
CA GLU A 125 -19.53 42.27 -0.24
C GLU A 125 -20.49 41.78 0.88
N SER A 126 -20.23 42.15 2.14
CA SER A 126 -20.98 41.66 3.31
C SER A 126 -20.98 40.13 3.46
N ASP A 127 -19.98 39.45 2.89
CA ASP A 127 -19.76 38.03 3.11
C ASP A 127 -18.96 37.81 4.39
N SER A 128 -19.35 36.80 5.16
CA SER A 128 -18.72 36.40 6.41
C SER A 128 -17.58 35.38 6.24
N ALA A 129 -17.33 34.95 5.00
CA ALA A 129 -16.19 34.11 4.67
C ALA A 129 -14.87 34.77 5.10
N SER A 130 -13.95 33.98 5.63
CA SER A 130 -12.58 34.41 5.92
C SER A 130 -11.71 34.42 4.66
N ILE A 131 -10.41 34.69 4.82
CA ILE A 131 -9.41 34.48 3.76
C ILE A 131 -9.65 33.14 3.05
N ASP A 132 -9.63 33.17 1.72
CA ASP A 132 -9.68 31.99 0.87
C ASP A 132 -8.37 31.88 0.08
N ASP A 133 -7.70 30.75 0.25
CA ASP A 133 -6.41 30.42 -0.34
C ASP A 133 -6.57 29.09 -1.11
N GLU A 134 -6.74 29.16 -2.43
CA GLU A 134 -6.97 27.97 -3.26
C GLU A 134 -5.72 27.65 -4.10
N ILE A 135 -5.15 26.45 -3.93
CA ILE A 135 -4.12 25.94 -4.85
C ILE A 135 -4.82 25.24 -6.01
N ARG A 136 -4.87 25.91 -7.16
CA ARG A 136 -5.52 25.38 -8.38
C ARG A 136 -4.66 24.41 -9.15
N TYR A 137 -3.34 24.55 -9.05
CA TYR A 137 -2.39 23.68 -9.73
C TYR A 137 -1.10 23.58 -8.94
N CYS A 138 -0.50 22.39 -8.94
CA CYS A 138 0.85 22.18 -8.48
C CYS A 138 1.54 21.16 -9.38
N SER A 139 2.74 21.47 -9.86
CA SER A 139 3.50 20.56 -10.72
C SER A 139 4.16 19.40 -9.96
N VAL A 140 4.10 19.42 -8.63
CA VAL A 140 4.64 18.36 -7.76
C VAL A 140 3.60 17.96 -6.72
N PRO A 141 3.60 16.71 -6.22
CA PRO A 141 2.57 16.29 -5.29
C PRO A 141 2.85 16.82 -3.88
N PHE A 142 1.83 16.83 -3.03
CA PHE A 142 2.00 17.00 -1.59
C PHE A 142 2.55 15.71 -0.98
N VAL A 143 3.41 15.87 0.03
CA VAL A 143 3.98 14.74 0.77
C VAL A 143 3.13 14.50 2.01
N TYR A 144 2.41 13.38 2.03
CA TYR A 144 1.46 13.04 3.09
C TYR A 144 2.02 12.11 4.18
N GLY A 145 3.29 11.73 4.10
CA GLY A 145 3.89 10.79 5.05
C GLY A 145 5.40 10.88 5.18
N ASP A 146 5.91 10.30 6.27
CA ASP A 146 7.32 9.98 6.40
C ASP A 146 7.66 8.70 5.59
N THR A 147 8.94 8.37 5.50
CA THR A 147 9.37 7.09 4.89
C THR A 147 9.02 5.89 5.77
N GLY A 148 8.57 6.10 7.01
CA GLY A 148 8.14 5.07 7.95
C GLY A 148 6.91 4.31 7.47
N ILE A 149 6.03 4.95 6.69
CA ILE A 149 4.88 4.26 6.07
C ILE A 149 5.33 3.15 5.10
N LEU A 150 6.52 3.27 4.48
CA LEU A 150 7.09 2.22 3.65
C LEU A 150 7.54 1.00 4.46
N ASN A 151 7.87 1.19 5.75
CA ASN A 151 8.23 0.08 6.63
C ASN A 151 7.03 -0.82 6.95
N LEU A 152 5.79 -0.34 6.77
CA LEU A 152 4.59 -1.18 6.87
C LEU A 152 4.63 -2.34 5.87
N TRP A 153 5.34 -2.18 4.75
CA TRP A 153 5.42 -3.17 3.68
C TRP A 153 6.68 -4.03 3.73
N LYS A 154 7.63 -3.71 4.61
CA LYS A 154 8.86 -4.50 4.75
C LYS A 154 8.57 -5.78 5.51
N GLU A 155 8.58 -6.90 4.80
CA GLU A 155 8.52 -8.21 5.43
C GLU A 155 9.87 -8.60 6.02
N ALA A 156 9.88 -8.99 7.29
CA ALA A 156 11.11 -9.36 7.99
C ALA A 156 11.61 -10.77 7.62
N PHE A 157 10.77 -11.62 7.02
CA PHE A 157 11.06 -13.03 6.71
C PHE A 157 11.57 -13.85 7.90
N ASP A 158 11.22 -13.47 9.14
CA ASP A 158 11.67 -14.15 10.38
C ASP A 158 11.26 -15.63 10.48
N TYR A 159 10.39 -16.11 9.58
CA TYR A 159 10.00 -17.52 9.49
C TYR A 159 10.89 -18.36 8.58
N VAL A 160 11.74 -17.74 7.76
CA VAL A 160 12.75 -18.37 6.90
C VAL A 160 14.02 -18.58 7.72
N ASP A 161 14.65 -19.74 7.59
CA ASP A 161 15.86 -20.06 8.35
C ASP A 161 17.02 -19.13 7.93
N THR A 162 17.88 -18.76 8.87
CA THR A 162 19.12 -18.00 8.64
C THR A 162 19.99 -18.69 7.58
N ALA A 163 20.05 -20.03 7.57
CA ALA A 163 20.80 -20.78 6.56
C ALA A 163 20.25 -20.54 5.14
N GLU A 164 18.93 -20.53 4.98
CA GLU A 164 18.26 -20.26 3.71
C GLU A 164 18.43 -18.80 3.28
N MET A 165 18.31 -17.85 4.21
CA MET A 165 18.57 -16.43 3.96
C MET A 165 20.01 -16.17 3.50
N ASN A 166 20.98 -16.90 4.05
CA ASN A 166 22.37 -16.85 3.60
C ASN A 166 22.55 -17.47 2.21
N ALA A 167 21.81 -18.53 1.89
CA ALA A 167 21.83 -19.12 0.56
C ALA A 167 21.24 -18.18 -0.51
N VAL A 168 20.11 -17.52 -0.21
CA VAL A 168 19.54 -16.46 -1.08
C VAL A 168 20.54 -15.33 -1.27
N LYS A 169 21.19 -14.88 -0.18
CA LYS A 169 22.23 -13.85 -0.28
C LYS A 169 23.36 -14.25 -1.22
N LYS A 170 23.89 -15.47 -1.09
CA LYS A 170 24.95 -15.96 -1.97
C LYS A 170 24.54 -15.97 -3.44
N ILE A 171 23.28 -16.31 -3.73
CA ILE A 171 22.76 -16.24 -5.10
C ILE A 171 22.74 -14.77 -5.56
N ILE A 172 22.19 -13.86 -4.77
CA ILE A 172 22.13 -12.43 -5.12
C ILE A 172 23.53 -11.85 -5.33
N ASP A 173 24.49 -12.18 -4.47
CA ASP A 173 25.88 -11.73 -4.57
C ASP A 173 26.60 -12.29 -5.83
N SER A 174 26.06 -13.36 -6.43
CA SER A 174 26.56 -13.92 -7.72
C SER A 174 25.90 -13.30 -8.96
N LEU A 175 24.81 -12.55 -8.78
CA LEU A 175 24.14 -11.85 -9.88
C LEU A 175 24.94 -10.59 -10.26
N PRO A 176 24.79 -10.07 -11.49
CA PRO A 176 25.48 -8.86 -11.94
C PRO A 176 24.86 -7.58 -11.36
N ILE A 177 24.70 -7.51 -10.03
CA ILE A 177 24.20 -6.35 -9.28
C ILE A 177 25.40 -5.66 -8.62
N LYS A 178 25.60 -4.38 -8.94
CA LYS A 178 26.69 -3.57 -8.40
C LYS A 178 26.23 -2.74 -7.20
N PRO A 179 27.15 -2.40 -6.29
CA PRO A 179 26.91 -1.37 -5.30
C PRO A 179 26.52 -0.06 -6.00
N GLY A 180 25.36 0.49 -5.65
CA GLY A 180 24.83 1.73 -6.24
C GLY A 180 23.87 1.53 -7.43
N ASP A 181 23.65 0.30 -7.89
CA ASP A 181 22.62 0.04 -8.91
C ASP A 181 21.24 0.49 -8.42
N SER A 182 20.48 1.10 -9.35
CA SER A 182 19.11 1.53 -9.08
C SER A 182 18.21 0.35 -8.76
N THR A 183 17.13 0.61 -8.03
CA THR A 183 16.10 -0.37 -7.68
C THR A 183 15.53 -1.04 -8.93
N VAL A 184 15.29 -0.26 -9.99
CA VAL A 184 14.89 -0.73 -11.31
C VAL A 184 15.86 -1.77 -11.88
N THR A 185 17.16 -1.52 -11.80
CA THR A 185 18.20 -2.45 -12.30
C THR A 185 18.19 -3.74 -11.50
N LYS A 186 18.08 -3.65 -10.17
CA LYS A 186 17.98 -4.83 -9.29
C LYS A 186 16.74 -5.66 -9.59
N ILE A 187 15.56 -5.04 -9.77
CA ILE A 187 14.31 -5.72 -10.16
C ILE A 187 14.52 -6.50 -11.47
N LYS A 188 15.11 -5.84 -12.48
CA LYS A 188 15.38 -6.45 -13.79
C LYS A 188 16.26 -7.70 -13.66
N VAL A 189 17.40 -7.58 -12.97
CA VAL A 189 18.37 -8.68 -12.82
C VAL A 189 17.78 -9.84 -11.99
N ILE A 190 17.13 -9.54 -10.86
CA ILE A 190 16.53 -10.57 -9.99
C ILE A 190 15.35 -11.25 -10.69
N GLY A 191 14.46 -10.45 -11.30
CA GLY A 191 13.29 -10.97 -11.99
C GLY A 191 13.66 -11.82 -13.19
N GLU A 192 14.68 -11.42 -13.96
CA GLU A 192 15.22 -12.25 -15.05
C GLU A 192 15.75 -13.59 -14.53
N TYR A 193 16.60 -13.57 -13.49
CA TYR A 193 17.16 -14.78 -12.91
C TYR A 193 16.07 -15.74 -12.45
N ILE A 194 15.08 -15.23 -11.71
CA ILE A 194 13.96 -16.04 -11.19
C ILE A 194 13.13 -16.58 -12.35
N TYR A 195 12.72 -15.73 -13.30
CA TYR A 195 11.91 -16.14 -14.46
C TYR A 195 12.59 -17.28 -15.24
N ARG A 196 13.86 -17.12 -15.60
CA ARG A 196 14.64 -18.14 -16.32
C ARG A 196 14.80 -19.43 -15.50
N SER A 197 14.88 -19.31 -14.18
CA SER A 197 15.05 -20.46 -13.28
C SER A 197 13.79 -21.32 -13.18
N ILE A 198 12.59 -20.72 -13.22
CA ILE A 198 11.35 -21.44 -12.82
C ILE A 198 10.20 -21.39 -13.83
N ASN A 199 10.28 -20.63 -14.93
CA ASN A 199 9.15 -20.45 -15.85
C ASN A 199 8.60 -21.77 -16.44
N LYS A 200 9.46 -22.78 -16.68
CA LYS A 200 9.05 -24.11 -17.16
C LYS A 200 8.28 -24.93 -16.10
N GLN A 201 8.31 -24.49 -14.84
CA GLN A 201 7.61 -25.12 -13.73
C GLN A 201 6.32 -24.43 -13.31
N ILE A 202 5.88 -23.41 -14.04
CA ILE A 202 4.54 -22.84 -13.82
C ILE A 202 3.49 -23.94 -14.04
N GLY A 203 2.62 -24.17 -13.06
CA GLY A 203 1.60 -25.21 -13.09
C GLY A 203 1.07 -25.57 -11.71
N VAL A 204 0.22 -26.60 -11.64
CA VAL A 204 -0.42 -27.04 -10.40
C VAL A 204 0.60 -27.68 -9.44
N PRO A 205 0.91 -27.06 -8.28
CA PRO A 205 1.81 -27.64 -7.29
C PRO A 205 1.17 -28.84 -6.60
N ALA A 206 2.00 -29.74 -6.08
CA ALA A 206 1.54 -30.79 -5.16
C ALA A 206 1.32 -30.20 -3.76
N ASP A 207 0.37 -30.76 -3.00
CA ASP A 207 0.03 -30.31 -1.64
C ASP A 207 1.24 -30.31 -0.68
N SER A 208 2.20 -31.22 -0.90
CA SER A 208 3.43 -31.31 -0.12
C SER A 208 4.28 -30.04 -0.17
N LEU A 209 4.14 -29.23 -1.22
CA LEU A 209 4.86 -27.97 -1.38
C LEU A 209 4.48 -26.95 -0.30
N ASN A 210 3.28 -27.06 0.29
CA ASN A 210 2.84 -26.19 1.38
C ASN A 210 3.67 -26.36 2.66
N ASN A 211 4.42 -27.46 2.77
CA ASN A 211 5.33 -27.71 3.91
C ASN A 211 6.72 -27.11 3.69
N TYR A 212 7.02 -26.58 2.50
CA TYR A 212 8.33 -26.05 2.15
C TYR A 212 8.41 -24.55 2.44
N SER A 213 9.59 -24.12 2.91
CA SER A 213 9.93 -22.69 2.94
C SER A 213 9.93 -22.10 1.53
N VAL A 214 9.78 -20.79 1.41
CA VAL A 214 9.83 -20.09 0.10
C VAL A 214 11.12 -20.42 -0.66
N TYR A 215 12.26 -20.51 0.05
CA TYR A 215 13.53 -20.90 -0.57
C TYR A 215 13.54 -22.36 -1.05
N GLN A 216 12.99 -23.28 -0.26
CA GLN A 216 12.84 -24.69 -0.66
C GLN A 216 11.90 -24.86 -1.87
N GLN A 217 10.84 -24.05 -1.95
CA GLN A 217 9.96 -23.99 -3.12
C GLN A 217 10.73 -23.51 -4.36
N PHE A 218 11.53 -22.45 -4.23
CA PHE A 218 12.41 -21.97 -5.31
C PHE A 218 13.36 -23.07 -5.79
N CYS A 219 14.10 -23.70 -4.88
CA CYS A 219 15.04 -24.78 -5.24
C CYS A 219 14.31 -25.94 -5.93
N SER A 220 13.16 -26.37 -5.40
CA SER A 220 12.39 -27.47 -5.97
C SER A 220 11.86 -27.15 -7.36
N ALA A 221 11.41 -25.92 -7.61
CA ALA A 221 11.00 -25.48 -8.94
C ALA A 221 12.20 -25.34 -9.90
N ARG A 222 13.28 -24.69 -9.47
CA ARG A 222 14.50 -24.52 -10.28
C ARG A 222 15.08 -25.87 -10.72
N ASP A 223 15.09 -26.85 -9.83
CA ASP A 223 15.61 -28.20 -10.12
C ASP A 223 14.60 -29.08 -10.89
N GLY A 224 13.43 -28.54 -11.27
CA GLY A 224 12.40 -29.27 -12.01
C GLY A 224 11.63 -30.32 -11.21
N ARG A 225 11.71 -30.28 -9.87
CA ARG A 225 11.11 -31.26 -8.95
C ARG A 225 9.69 -30.91 -8.51
N ALA A 226 9.26 -29.66 -8.69
CA ALA A 226 7.92 -29.21 -8.31
C ALA A 226 7.37 -28.22 -9.32
N LYS A 227 6.05 -28.30 -9.56
CA LYS A 227 5.29 -27.22 -10.18
C LYS A 227 4.94 -26.14 -9.16
N ILE A 228 4.69 -24.92 -9.62
CA ILE A 228 4.41 -23.75 -8.80
C ILE A 228 3.36 -22.85 -9.44
N TRP A 229 2.54 -22.20 -8.61
CA TRP A 229 1.54 -21.20 -9.03
C TRP A 229 2.03 -19.77 -8.80
N CYS A 230 1.21 -18.79 -9.24
CA CYS A 230 1.51 -17.36 -9.10
C CYS A 230 1.82 -16.94 -7.66
N GLY A 231 1.11 -17.49 -6.66
CA GLY A 231 1.39 -17.24 -5.25
C GLY A 231 2.81 -17.63 -4.85
N ASN A 232 3.26 -18.83 -5.23
CA ASN A 232 4.63 -19.27 -4.94
C ASN A 232 5.67 -18.38 -5.63
N ILE A 233 5.44 -18.01 -6.89
CA ILE A 233 6.36 -17.17 -7.68
C ILE A 233 6.45 -15.77 -7.07
N THR A 234 5.32 -15.22 -6.63
CA THR A 234 5.21 -13.92 -5.94
C THR A 234 6.04 -13.92 -4.65
N ASP A 235 5.92 -14.98 -3.84
CA ASP A 235 6.69 -15.11 -2.60
C ASP A 235 8.20 -15.31 -2.87
N ILE A 236 8.55 -16.10 -3.88
CA ILE A 236 9.94 -16.30 -4.30
C ILE A 236 10.56 -14.97 -4.74
N PHE A 237 9.89 -14.20 -5.59
CA PHE A 237 10.40 -12.88 -6.00
C PHE A 237 10.50 -11.93 -4.81
N HIS A 238 9.48 -11.90 -3.94
CA HIS A 238 9.49 -11.07 -2.74
C HIS A 238 10.70 -11.36 -1.83
N LEU A 239 10.99 -12.64 -1.57
CA LEU A 239 12.15 -13.07 -0.77
C LEU A 239 13.47 -12.52 -1.34
N PHE A 240 13.69 -12.67 -2.65
CA PHE A 240 14.92 -12.19 -3.30
C PHE A 240 14.99 -10.66 -3.35
N ALA A 241 13.88 -9.99 -3.69
CA ALA A 241 13.81 -8.53 -3.75
C ALA A 241 14.11 -7.91 -2.38
N THR A 242 13.45 -8.38 -1.32
CA THR A 242 13.68 -7.91 0.05
C THR A 242 15.11 -8.19 0.49
N LYS A 243 15.68 -9.36 0.17
CA LYS A 243 17.07 -9.66 0.49
C LYS A 243 18.08 -8.77 -0.27
N ALA A 244 17.72 -8.27 -1.44
CA ALA A 244 18.48 -7.29 -2.20
C ALA A 244 18.26 -5.83 -1.73
N GLY A 245 17.49 -5.63 -0.65
CA GLY A 245 17.20 -4.32 -0.07
C GLY A 245 16.11 -3.54 -0.80
N ILE A 246 15.30 -4.21 -1.63
CA ILE A 246 14.17 -3.59 -2.33
C ILE A 246 12.96 -3.64 -1.40
N VAL A 247 12.28 -2.51 -1.21
CA VAL A 247 10.98 -2.50 -0.54
C VAL A 247 9.96 -3.08 -1.51
N CYS A 248 9.49 -4.28 -1.22
CA CYS A 248 8.57 -5.04 -2.05
C CYS A 248 7.33 -5.38 -1.22
N ARG A 249 6.17 -5.50 -1.87
CA ARG A 249 4.96 -6.03 -1.26
C ARG A 249 4.29 -7.04 -2.18
N ASN A 250 3.60 -8.00 -1.56
CA ASN A 250 2.73 -8.93 -2.26
C ASN A 250 1.37 -8.29 -2.48
N LEU A 251 0.74 -8.61 -3.60
CA LEU A 251 -0.61 -8.21 -3.93
C LEU A 251 -1.38 -9.40 -4.50
N GLY A 252 -2.70 -9.32 -4.37
CA GLY A 252 -3.60 -10.25 -5.01
C GLY A 252 -4.68 -9.52 -5.79
N VAL A 253 -5.18 -10.18 -6.82
CA VAL A 253 -6.49 -9.88 -7.38
C VAL A 253 -7.42 -11.02 -7.01
N ALA A 254 -8.64 -10.69 -6.61
CA ALA A 254 -9.66 -11.68 -6.35
C ALA A 254 -11.04 -11.11 -6.69
N GLY A 255 -11.96 -11.98 -7.06
CA GLY A 255 -13.34 -11.63 -7.36
C GLY A 255 -14.19 -12.88 -7.35
N ARG A 256 -15.49 -12.70 -7.21
CA ARG A 256 -16.44 -13.80 -7.25
C ARG A 256 -17.71 -13.33 -7.92
N LYS A 257 -18.27 -14.18 -8.78
CA LYS A 257 -19.59 -14.00 -9.36
C LYS A 257 -20.31 -15.34 -9.29
N ASN A 258 -21.34 -15.39 -8.45
CA ASN A 258 -22.01 -16.64 -8.09
C ASN A 258 -20.98 -17.67 -7.60
N ASP A 259 -20.93 -18.84 -8.23
CA ASP A 259 -20.00 -19.93 -7.88
C ASP A 259 -18.63 -19.81 -8.53
N PHE A 260 -18.43 -18.83 -9.42
CA PHE A 260 -17.19 -18.66 -10.14
C PHE A 260 -16.24 -17.71 -9.41
N ARG A 261 -15.00 -18.15 -9.23
CA ARG A 261 -13.88 -17.26 -8.89
C ARG A 261 -13.45 -16.50 -10.14
N LEU A 262 -13.24 -15.21 -9.98
CA LEU A 262 -12.79 -14.31 -11.03
C LEU A 262 -11.44 -13.75 -10.61
N GLY A 263 -10.45 -13.78 -11.49
CA GLY A 263 -9.25 -12.95 -11.29
C GLY A 263 -8.30 -13.39 -10.19
N ASP A 264 -8.38 -14.64 -9.71
CA ASP A 264 -7.48 -15.12 -8.67
C ASP A 264 -6.04 -15.16 -9.20
N HIS A 265 -5.24 -14.18 -8.78
CA HIS A 265 -3.86 -14.00 -9.22
C HIS A 265 -3.05 -13.25 -8.18
N SER A 266 -1.75 -13.50 -8.13
CA SER A 266 -0.82 -12.85 -7.21
C SER A 266 0.35 -12.25 -7.97
N MET A 267 0.82 -11.11 -7.50
CA MET A 267 1.88 -10.32 -8.11
C MET A 267 2.59 -9.48 -7.04
N ASN A 268 3.63 -8.75 -7.45
CA ASN A 268 4.40 -7.89 -6.57
C ASN A 268 4.32 -6.42 -7.00
N GLU A 269 4.61 -5.53 -6.06
CA GLU A 269 5.03 -4.17 -6.36
C GLU A 269 6.32 -3.86 -5.62
N CYS A 270 7.20 -3.10 -6.27
CA CYS A 270 8.43 -2.62 -5.66
C CYS A 270 8.43 -1.10 -5.62
N TYR A 271 8.78 -0.53 -4.47
CA TYR A 271 8.93 0.91 -4.33
C TYR A 271 10.27 1.35 -4.91
N LEU A 272 10.23 2.35 -5.78
CA LEU A 272 11.36 2.97 -6.46
C LEU A 272 11.72 4.28 -5.75
N PRO A 273 12.68 4.29 -4.80
CA PRO A 273 13.06 5.51 -4.11
C PRO A 273 13.60 6.60 -5.05
N GLU A 274 14.11 6.23 -6.21
CA GLU A 274 14.67 7.15 -7.21
C GLU A 274 13.58 8.03 -7.86
N SER A 275 12.37 7.51 -8.05
CA SER A 275 11.24 8.24 -8.63
C SER A 275 10.10 8.54 -7.64
N GLY A 276 10.07 7.87 -6.49
CA GLY A 276 8.97 7.98 -5.53
C GLY A 276 7.74 7.15 -5.87
N GLU A 277 7.90 6.15 -6.72
CA GLU A 277 6.79 5.42 -7.33
C GLU A 277 6.77 3.97 -6.88
N TRP A 278 5.61 3.32 -6.97
CA TRP A 278 5.53 1.87 -6.90
C TRP A 278 5.46 1.31 -8.32
N ALA A 279 6.27 0.30 -8.60
CA ALA A 279 6.30 -0.36 -9.90
C ALA A 279 5.70 -1.77 -9.80
N TYR A 280 4.76 -2.06 -10.69
CA TYR A 280 4.15 -3.37 -10.88
C TYR A 280 5.17 -4.39 -11.40
N VAL A 281 5.21 -5.56 -10.77
CA VAL A 281 6.04 -6.70 -11.15
C VAL A 281 5.21 -7.99 -11.12
N ASP A 282 5.23 -8.76 -12.19
CA ASP A 282 4.56 -10.05 -12.28
C ASP A 282 5.41 -11.05 -13.07
N ILE A 283 6.24 -11.79 -12.33
CA ILE A 283 7.13 -12.80 -12.91
C ILE A 283 6.34 -13.94 -13.56
N THR A 284 5.12 -14.24 -13.09
CA THR A 284 4.27 -15.28 -13.69
C THR A 284 3.89 -14.91 -15.13
N GLN A 285 3.65 -13.62 -15.38
CA GLN A 285 3.34 -13.08 -16.71
C GLN A 285 4.57 -12.57 -17.48
N ASN A 286 5.79 -12.81 -16.99
CA ASN A 286 7.02 -12.27 -17.58
C ASN A 286 7.02 -10.73 -17.66
N ILE A 287 6.49 -10.06 -16.62
CA ILE A 287 6.47 -8.61 -16.51
C ILE A 287 7.44 -8.23 -15.40
N LEU A 288 8.60 -7.70 -15.79
CA LEU A 288 9.57 -7.17 -14.83
C LEU A 288 9.16 -5.77 -14.37
N LEU A 289 8.65 -4.95 -15.28
CA LEU A 289 8.16 -3.58 -15.04
C LEU A 289 7.10 -3.23 -16.10
N LEU A 290 6.20 -2.31 -15.78
CA LEU A 290 5.31 -1.65 -16.73
C LEU A 290 5.48 -0.13 -16.68
N LYS A 291 5.44 0.50 -17.85
CA LYS A 291 5.49 1.95 -18.01
C LYS A 291 4.35 2.46 -18.88
N ASP A 292 3.93 3.71 -18.65
CA ASP A 292 3.12 4.43 -19.62
C ASP A 292 3.95 5.01 -20.77
N SER A 293 3.27 5.66 -21.73
CA SER A 293 3.91 6.29 -22.89
C SER A 293 4.86 7.45 -22.53
N MET A 294 4.78 7.96 -21.30
CA MET A 294 5.68 9.00 -20.79
C MET A 294 6.87 8.40 -20.02
N GLY A 295 6.97 7.07 -19.93
CA GLY A 295 8.02 6.35 -19.22
C GLY A 295 7.82 6.26 -17.71
N ARG A 296 6.65 6.68 -17.20
CA ARG A 296 6.31 6.58 -15.77
C ARG A 296 6.03 5.14 -15.41
N TYR A 297 6.52 4.68 -14.25
CA TYR A 297 6.22 3.32 -13.79
C TYR A 297 4.78 3.22 -13.31
N LEU A 298 4.10 2.16 -13.74
CA LEU A 298 2.73 1.90 -13.31
C LEU A 298 2.72 1.03 -12.06
N ASN A 299 1.88 1.42 -11.10
CA ASN A 299 1.48 0.53 -10.02
C ASN A 299 0.26 -0.33 -10.43
N THR A 300 -0.14 -1.24 -9.55
CA THR A 300 -1.26 -2.17 -9.77
C THR A 300 -2.59 -1.46 -9.90
N VAL A 301 -2.86 -0.44 -9.08
CA VAL A 301 -4.12 0.32 -9.21
C VAL A 301 -4.15 1.06 -10.54
N ASP A 302 -3.06 1.70 -10.95
CA ASP A 302 -2.96 2.37 -12.25
C ASP A 302 -3.25 1.40 -13.40
N LEU A 303 -2.57 0.24 -13.39
CA LEU A 303 -2.78 -0.79 -14.40
C LEU A 303 -4.24 -1.30 -14.40
N TYR A 304 -4.80 -1.54 -13.22
CA TYR A 304 -6.18 -1.99 -13.05
C TYR A 304 -7.16 -0.97 -13.63
N GLN A 305 -6.94 0.34 -13.41
CA GLN A 305 -7.77 1.40 -13.98
C GLN A 305 -7.64 1.49 -15.49
N LEU A 306 -6.43 1.46 -16.03
CA LEU A 306 -6.19 1.53 -17.46
C LEU A 306 -6.82 0.33 -18.19
N LYS A 307 -6.71 -0.87 -17.63
CA LYS A 307 -7.37 -2.07 -18.17
C LYS A 307 -8.90 -1.96 -18.13
N LYS A 308 -9.47 -1.47 -17.02
CA LYS A 308 -10.91 -1.24 -16.87
C LYS A 308 -11.45 -0.24 -17.90
N GLN A 309 -10.70 0.83 -18.17
CA GLN A 309 -11.04 1.89 -19.13
C GLN A 309 -10.72 1.53 -20.59
N ARG A 310 -10.12 0.36 -20.85
CA ARG A 310 -9.64 -0.05 -22.20
C ARG A 310 -8.55 0.88 -22.76
N HIS A 311 -7.77 1.50 -21.88
CA HIS A 311 -6.69 2.42 -22.20
C HIS A 311 -5.31 1.81 -21.95
N ALA A 312 -5.17 0.48 -22.07
CA ALA A 312 -3.89 -0.20 -21.95
C ALA A 312 -3.00 -0.09 -23.22
N ASN A 313 -3.50 0.60 -24.26
CA ASN A 313 -2.74 0.85 -25.48
C ASN A 313 -1.60 1.83 -25.22
N GLY A 314 -0.42 1.57 -25.79
CA GLY A 314 0.77 2.42 -25.62
C GLY A 314 1.54 2.18 -24.32
N LEU A 315 1.13 1.21 -23.50
CA LEU A 315 1.92 0.75 -22.37
C LEU A 315 3.15 -0.02 -22.85
N ILE A 316 4.26 0.15 -22.12
CA ILE A 316 5.55 -0.48 -22.40
C ILE A 316 5.82 -1.52 -21.30
N GLN A 317 5.98 -2.77 -21.70
CA GLN A 317 6.37 -3.87 -20.83
C GLN A 317 7.87 -4.11 -20.93
N VAL A 318 8.51 -4.21 -19.76
CA VAL A 318 9.86 -4.77 -19.66
C VAL A 318 9.74 -6.26 -19.35
N SER A 319 10.31 -7.12 -20.18
CA SER A 319 10.18 -8.58 -20.08
C SER A 319 11.48 -9.31 -20.41
N VAL A 320 11.53 -10.59 -20.10
CA VAL A 320 12.64 -11.48 -20.43
C VAL A 320 12.39 -12.14 -21.79
N SER A 321 13.29 -11.96 -22.75
CA SER A 321 13.35 -12.73 -24.00
C SER A 321 14.34 -13.89 -23.88
N ASP A 322 14.53 -14.68 -24.94
CA ASP A 322 15.44 -15.84 -24.93
C ASP A 322 16.87 -15.49 -24.46
N SER A 323 17.40 -14.33 -24.84
CA SER A 323 18.77 -13.93 -24.51
C SER A 323 18.91 -12.68 -23.65
N ASN A 324 17.93 -11.77 -23.66
CA ASN A 324 18.06 -10.45 -23.03
C ASN A 324 16.76 -9.96 -22.40
N ILE A 325 16.85 -8.93 -21.57
CA ILE A 325 15.70 -8.12 -21.17
C ILE A 325 15.34 -7.16 -22.29
N ILE A 326 14.06 -7.12 -22.68
CA ILE A 326 13.55 -6.26 -23.76
C ILE A 326 12.45 -5.33 -23.25
N GLU A 327 12.28 -4.21 -23.94
CA GLU A 327 11.08 -3.38 -23.80
C GLU A 327 10.21 -3.59 -25.05
N SER A 328 8.94 -3.93 -24.84
CA SER A 328 7.97 -4.19 -25.90
C SER A 328 6.63 -3.55 -25.58
N SER A 329 5.76 -3.40 -26.57
CA SER A 329 4.38 -2.99 -26.29
C SER A 329 3.71 -4.03 -25.40
N TYR A 330 3.04 -3.56 -24.35
CA TYR A 330 2.23 -4.40 -23.49
C TYR A 330 0.98 -4.84 -24.25
N ALA A 331 0.80 -6.15 -24.36
CA ALA A 331 -0.39 -6.75 -24.96
C ALA A 331 -1.18 -7.51 -23.89
N ASP A 332 -2.34 -6.97 -23.51
CA ASP A 332 -3.30 -7.66 -22.64
C ASP A 332 -4.61 -7.91 -23.38
N ALA A 333 -4.50 -8.63 -24.49
CA ALA A 333 -5.64 -8.94 -25.38
C ALA A 333 -6.81 -9.59 -24.62
N ASP A 334 -6.51 -10.36 -23.58
CA ASP A 334 -7.49 -11.16 -22.84
C ASP A 334 -7.98 -10.51 -21.54
N ARG A 335 -7.45 -9.33 -21.16
CA ARG A 335 -7.73 -8.67 -19.86
C ARG A 335 -7.56 -9.60 -18.68
N LYS A 336 -6.44 -10.33 -18.66
CA LYS A 336 -6.22 -11.36 -17.64
C LYS A 336 -6.31 -10.73 -16.25
N TYR A 337 -7.17 -11.31 -15.43
CA TYR A 337 -7.35 -10.96 -14.03
C TYR A 337 -7.92 -9.56 -13.78
N VAL A 338 -8.56 -8.91 -14.75
CA VAL A 338 -9.20 -7.60 -14.55
C VAL A 338 -10.65 -7.60 -15.03
N TRP A 339 -11.54 -7.92 -14.08
CA TRP A 339 -12.99 -7.86 -14.21
C TRP A 339 -13.59 -6.80 -13.27
N LYS A 340 -14.77 -6.26 -13.60
CA LYS A 340 -15.44 -5.23 -12.79
C LYS A 340 -15.69 -5.71 -11.35
N GLU A 341 -15.92 -7.01 -11.20
CA GLU A 341 -16.17 -7.72 -9.96
C GLU A 341 -14.89 -8.02 -9.16
N ASN A 342 -13.71 -7.71 -9.69
CA ASN A 342 -12.46 -7.87 -8.96
C ASN A 342 -12.23 -6.75 -7.94
N LYS A 343 -11.44 -7.11 -6.93
CA LYS A 343 -10.84 -6.24 -5.92
C LYS A 343 -9.35 -6.52 -5.88
N LEU A 344 -8.59 -5.48 -5.57
CA LEU A 344 -7.17 -5.59 -5.30
C LEU A 344 -6.96 -5.80 -3.80
N LEU A 345 -6.07 -6.72 -3.48
CA LEU A 345 -5.76 -7.21 -2.15
C LEU A 345 -4.31 -6.81 -1.82
N PHE A 346 -4.13 -6.11 -0.71
CA PHE A 346 -2.83 -5.66 -0.20
C PHE A 346 -2.62 -6.29 1.18
N PRO A 347 -2.18 -7.56 1.25
CA PRO A 347 -1.86 -8.19 2.53
C PRO A 347 -0.74 -7.42 3.22
N TYR A 348 -0.92 -7.06 4.49
CA TYR A 348 0.21 -6.53 5.26
C TYR A 348 1.18 -7.67 5.57
N PRO A 349 2.49 -7.39 5.72
CA PRO A 349 3.45 -8.38 6.15
C PRO A 349 3.05 -8.99 7.50
N TYR A 350 2.86 -10.30 7.53
CA TYR A 350 2.69 -11.07 8.76
C TYR A 350 3.55 -12.30 8.69
N ASN A 351 4.13 -12.66 9.84
CA ASN A 351 4.71 -13.99 9.98
C ASN A 351 3.55 -15.02 10.00
N PRO A 352 3.47 -15.95 9.03
CA PRO A 352 2.35 -16.91 8.96
C PRO A 352 2.24 -17.79 10.22
N LYS A 353 3.38 -18.09 10.86
CA LYS A 353 3.42 -18.86 12.12
C LYS A 353 2.76 -18.12 13.27
N THR A 354 2.88 -16.79 13.31
CA THR A 354 2.27 -15.98 14.37
C THR A 354 0.90 -15.45 13.98
N LEU A 355 0.58 -15.30 12.69
CA LEU A 355 -0.71 -14.79 12.19
C LEU A 355 -1.88 -15.59 12.76
N TYR A 356 -1.73 -16.91 12.88
CA TYR A 356 -2.75 -17.81 13.40
C TYR A 356 -2.56 -18.18 14.88
N SER A 357 -1.60 -17.56 15.57
CA SER A 357 -1.46 -17.70 17.02
C SER A 357 -2.70 -17.19 17.75
N PHE A 358 -2.97 -17.75 18.92
CA PHE A 358 -4.13 -17.38 19.73
C PHE A 358 -4.18 -15.87 20.01
N PHE A 359 -3.07 -15.25 20.40
CA PHE A 359 -3.00 -13.82 20.72
C PHE A 359 -3.28 -12.93 19.51
N ASN A 360 -2.75 -13.25 18.32
CA ASN A 360 -3.04 -12.46 17.12
C ASN A 360 -4.47 -12.66 16.64
N LYS A 361 -5.02 -13.88 16.73
CA LYS A 361 -6.45 -14.13 16.46
C LYS A 361 -7.33 -13.32 17.41
N LEU A 362 -7.04 -13.33 18.72
CA LEU A 362 -7.79 -12.55 19.71
C LEU A 362 -7.68 -11.05 19.45
N ARG A 363 -6.47 -10.54 19.16
CA ARG A 363 -6.24 -9.14 18.84
C ARG A 363 -7.07 -8.69 17.63
N ARG A 364 -7.13 -9.49 16.55
CA ARG A 364 -7.98 -9.20 15.38
C ARG A 364 -9.47 -9.43 15.65
N TYR A 365 -9.80 -10.32 16.57
CA TYR A 365 -11.19 -10.57 16.95
C TYR A 365 -11.78 -9.37 17.68
N VAL A 366 -11.02 -8.77 18.61
CA VAL A 366 -11.48 -7.67 19.47
C VAL A 366 -11.21 -6.29 18.85
N GLY A 367 -10.08 -6.13 18.15
CA GLY A 367 -9.64 -4.84 17.62
C GLY A 367 -9.77 -4.73 16.10
N ALA A 368 -9.85 -3.48 15.61
CA ALA A 368 -9.77 -3.15 14.19
C ALA A 368 -8.32 -3.21 13.70
N HIS A 369 -7.73 -4.41 13.74
CA HIS A 369 -6.39 -4.70 13.27
C HIS A 369 -6.48 -5.45 11.94
N PRO A 370 -6.60 -4.74 10.81
CA PRO A 370 -6.68 -5.37 9.50
C PRO A 370 -5.38 -6.11 9.23
N TRP A 371 -5.49 -7.30 8.65
CA TRP A 371 -4.34 -8.00 8.08
C TRP A 371 -4.25 -7.84 6.56
N LEU A 372 -5.21 -7.13 5.98
CA LEU A 372 -5.43 -6.96 4.57
C LEU A 372 -6.06 -5.59 4.33
N ALA A 373 -5.43 -4.80 3.46
CA ALA A 373 -6.07 -3.65 2.82
C ALA A 373 -6.70 -4.07 1.50
N VAL A 374 -7.84 -3.48 1.17
CA VAL A 374 -8.59 -3.76 -0.06
C VAL A 374 -8.83 -2.46 -0.81
N TYR A 375 -8.60 -2.50 -2.12
CA TYR A 375 -8.99 -1.44 -3.03
C TYR A 375 -10.06 -1.92 -3.99
N ASN A 376 -11.17 -1.18 -4.04
CA ASN A 376 -12.25 -1.38 -5.00
C ASN A 376 -13.00 -0.05 -5.19
N GLU A 377 -13.19 0.40 -6.42
CA GLU A 377 -13.93 1.64 -6.71
C GLU A 377 -15.44 1.46 -6.73
N ASN A 378 -15.91 0.25 -7.07
CA ASN A 378 -17.33 -0.02 -7.28
C ASN A 378 -18.02 -0.43 -5.97
N TYR A 379 -17.25 -0.65 -4.91
CA TYR A 379 -17.75 -1.20 -3.66
C TYR A 379 -16.98 -0.63 -2.47
N GLN A 380 -17.73 -0.09 -1.51
CA GLN A 380 -17.20 0.24 -0.18
C GLN A 380 -17.51 -0.90 0.78
N TYR A 381 -16.49 -1.37 1.49
CA TYR A 381 -16.69 -2.40 2.51
C TYR A 381 -17.51 -1.87 3.68
N ASN A 382 -18.64 -2.53 3.92
CA ASN A 382 -19.41 -2.31 5.12
C ASN A 382 -18.90 -3.22 6.23
N ASN A 383 -18.19 -2.65 7.21
CA ASN A 383 -17.71 -3.36 8.40
C ASN A 383 -18.80 -3.56 9.48
N TYR A 384 -20.09 -3.43 9.14
CA TYR A 384 -21.21 -3.61 10.07
C TYR A 384 -21.13 -4.91 10.87
N HIS A 385 -20.85 -6.05 10.22
CA HIS A 385 -20.69 -7.32 10.94
C HIS A 385 -19.55 -7.27 11.95
N PHE A 386 -18.38 -6.73 11.58
CA PHE A 386 -17.28 -6.54 12.51
C PHE A 386 -17.68 -5.70 13.74
N TYR A 387 -18.39 -4.58 13.54
CA TYR A 387 -18.83 -3.73 14.64
C TYR A 387 -19.91 -4.39 15.50
N LEU A 388 -20.84 -5.15 14.89
CA LEU A 388 -21.83 -5.95 15.61
C LEU A 388 -21.14 -6.99 16.49
N LYS A 389 -20.17 -7.72 15.96
CA LYS A 389 -19.32 -8.63 16.76
C LYS A 389 -18.66 -7.91 17.91
N SER A 390 -18.00 -6.78 17.63
CA SER A 390 -17.29 -6.02 18.66
C SER A 390 -18.25 -5.60 19.76
N PHE A 391 -19.42 -5.06 19.42
CA PHE A 391 -20.47 -4.71 20.38
C PHE A 391 -20.90 -5.91 21.23
N LEU A 392 -21.25 -7.04 20.60
CA LEU A 392 -21.70 -8.25 21.30
C LEU A 392 -20.63 -8.83 22.23
N PHE A 393 -19.36 -8.77 21.82
CA PHE A 393 -18.24 -9.22 22.64
C PHE A 393 -18.03 -8.32 23.86
N HIS A 394 -18.05 -7.00 23.68
CA HIS A 394 -17.90 -6.05 24.79
C HIS A 394 -19.10 -6.07 25.75
N ALA A 395 -20.31 -6.21 25.23
CA ALA A 395 -21.52 -6.40 26.04
C ALA A 395 -21.45 -7.68 26.87
N TRP A 396 -20.95 -8.78 26.28
CA TRP A 396 -20.71 -10.04 26.98
C TRP A 396 -19.70 -9.89 28.12
N LEU A 397 -18.56 -9.25 27.87
CA LEU A 397 -17.54 -8.98 28.89
C LEU A 397 -18.05 -8.09 30.02
N LEU A 398 -18.78 -7.02 29.69
CA LEU A 398 -19.38 -6.12 30.66
C LEU A 398 -20.38 -6.86 31.56
N LEU A 399 -21.22 -7.70 30.97
CA LEU A 399 -22.20 -8.50 31.72
C LEU A 399 -21.51 -9.51 32.63
N LEU A 400 -20.47 -10.19 32.15
CA LEU A 400 -19.65 -11.09 32.96
C LEU A 400 -19.05 -10.36 34.16
N LEU A 401 -18.51 -9.16 33.95
CA LEU A 401 -17.94 -8.33 35.02
C LEU A 401 -19.02 -7.94 36.06
N ILE A 402 -20.18 -7.48 35.60
CA ILE A 402 -21.31 -7.14 36.48
C ILE A 402 -21.71 -8.35 37.33
N MET A 403 -21.81 -9.53 36.72
CA MET A 403 -22.17 -10.76 37.42
C MET A 403 -21.10 -11.17 38.46
N LEU A 404 -19.82 -11.05 38.13
CA LEU A 404 -18.71 -11.30 39.06
C LEU A 404 -18.75 -10.34 40.25
N VAL A 405 -18.96 -9.05 40.01
CA VAL A 405 -19.07 -8.03 41.07
C VAL A 405 -20.25 -8.33 41.99
N LEU A 406 -21.43 -8.63 41.44
CA LEU A 406 -22.61 -9.01 42.21
C LEU A 406 -22.37 -10.29 43.03
N TYR A 407 -21.67 -11.27 42.47
CA TYR A 407 -21.29 -12.50 43.18
C TYR A 407 -20.37 -12.19 44.39
N LEU A 408 -19.35 -11.35 44.21
CA LEU A 408 -18.43 -10.98 45.28
C LEU A 408 -19.13 -10.22 46.42
N PHE A 409 -20.05 -9.28 46.09
CA PHE A 409 -20.81 -8.54 47.09
C PHE A 409 -21.81 -9.42 47.87
N THR A 410 -22.45 -10.39 47.20
CA THR A 410 -23.37 -11.31 47.87
C THR A 410 -22.67 -12.31 48.76
N LYS A 411 -21.43 -12.71 48.43
CA LYS A 411 -20.59 -13.57 49.27
C LYS A 411 -20.12 -12.84 50.54
N LYS A 412 -19.72 -11.57 50.44
CA LYS A 412 -19.30 -10.75 51.60
C LYS A 412 -20.41 -10.48 52.62
N ARG A 413 -21.69 -10.55 52.25
CA ARG A 413 -22.81 -10.39 53.19
C ARG A 413 -23.18 -11.67 53.95
N LYS A 414 -22.60 -12.80 53.59
CA LYS A 414 -22.87 -14.11 54.22
C LYS A 414 -21.76 -14.56 55.18
N VAL A 415 -20.68 -13.80 55.28
CA VAL A 415 -19.61 -13.91 56.28
C VAL A 415 -19.81 -12.74 57.23
#